data_AF-A0A8W8II34-F1
#
_entry.id   AF-A0A8W8II34-F1
#
_cell.length_a   1.000
_cell.length_b   1.000
_cell.length_c   1.000
_cell.angle_alpha   90.00
_cell.angle_beta   90.00
_cell.angle_gamma   90.00
#
_symmetry.space_group_name_H-M   'P 1'
#
loop_
_entity.id
_entity.type
_entity.pdbx_description
1 polymer ?
#
loop_
_entity_poly.entity_id
_entity_poly.type
_entity_poly.pdbx_seq_one_letter_code
_entity_poly.pdbx_strand_id
1 'polypeptide(L)'
;MQTKSFTSLSKLRNAATKNACLKKEYKEAMSVPIEILKERFSRLKWKGESVVVHDAAQEDMMVDLYFFLLIDDEVKPEHVSNLRMLKSEKIDAFLAKHAQSRHYSYQIKKCTEADCAYCSICN
;
A
#
# COMPACT_ATOMS: atom_id res chain seq x y z
N MET A 1 -9.36 34.28 -11.92
CA MET A 1 -8.89 33.47 -10.78
C MET A 1 -7.90 32.45 -11.32
N GLN A 2 -6.59 32.60 -11.07
CA GLN A 2 -5.62 31.58 -11.52
C GLN A 2 -5.69 30.38 -10.58
N THR A 3 -6.27 29.28 -11.03
CA THR A 3 -6.27 28.01 -10.32
C THR A 3 -4.85 27.43 -10.34
N LYS A 4 -4.14 27.45 -9.21
CA LYS A 4 -2.85 26.76 -9.08
C LYS A 4 -3.09 25.26 -9.25
N SER A 5 -2.63 24.71 -10.38
CA SER A 5 -2.63 23.27 -10.62
C SER A 5 -1.55 22.59 -9.77
N PHE A 6 -1.94 21.54 -9.05
CA PHE A 6 -0.98 20.67 -8.36
C PHE A 6 -0.54 19.56 -9.31
N THR A 7 0.67 19.66 -9.83
CA THR A 7 1.21 18.73 -10.84
C THR A 7 1.63 17.36 -10.28
N SER A 8 1.45 17.10 -8.99
CA SER A 8 1.70 15.79 -8.38
C SER A 8 0.86 15.58 -7.13
N LEU A 9 0.59 14.31 -6.79
CA LEU A 9 -0.11 13.93 -5.57
C LEU A 9 0.61 14.44 -4.31
N SER A 10 1.95 14.45 -4.30
CA SER A 10 2.73 14.97 -3.17
C SER A 10 2.50 16.46 -2.96
N LYS A 11 2.46 17.26 -4.04
CA LYS A 11 2.16 18.69 -3.95
C LYS A 11 0.73 18.94 -3.47
N LEU A 12 -0.23 18.16 -3.96
CA LEU A 12 -1.62 18.23 -3.54
C LEU A 12 -1.78 17.91 -2.05
N ARG A 13 -1.14 16.84 -1.55
CA ARG A 13 -1.14 16.47 -0.12
C ARG A 13 -0.53 17.58 0.73
N ASN A 14 0.62 18.11 0.34
CA ASN A 14 1.28 19.22 1.05
C ASN A 14 0.46 20.52 1.06
N ALA A 15 -0.38 20.74 0.05
CA ALA A 15 -1.31 21.86 0.06
C ALA A 15 -2.52 21.59 0.96
N ALA A 16 -3.04 20.37 0.96
CA ALA A 16 -4.15 19.95 1.81
C ALA A 16 -3.79 19.93 3.31
N THR A 17 -2.53 19.76 3.69
CA THR A 17 -2.10 19.94 5.10
C THR A 17 -2.21 21.39 5.57
N LYS A 18 -2.09 22.35 4.64
CA LYS A 18 -2.14 23.79 4.92
C LYS A 18 -3.51 24.42 4.64
N ASN A 19 -4.40 23.72 3.96
CA ASN A 19 -5.72 24.20 3.58
C ASN A 19 -6.81 23.14 3.88
N ALA A 20 -7.56 23.37 4.95
CA ALA A 20 -8.62 22.47 5.40
C ALA A 20 -9.78 22.35 4.41
N CYS A 21 -10.10 23.43 3.68
CA CYS A 21 -11.14 23.41 2.65
C CYS A 21 -10.76 22.48 1.49
N LEU A 22 -9.54 22.64 0.96
CA LEU A 22 -8.99 21.78 -0.08
C LEU A 22 -8.98 20.31 0.37
N LYS A 23 -8.60 20.04 1.62
CA LYS A 23 -8.61 18.69 2.19
C LYS A 23 -10.02 18.08 2.19
N LYS A 24 -11.03 18.87 2.56
CA LYS A 24 -12.43 18.43 2.61
C LYS A 24 -12.96 18.18 1.20
N GLU A 25 -12.86 19.16 0.30
CA GLU A 25 -13.35 19.04 -1.08
C GLU A 25 -12.68 17.89 -1.83
N TYR A 26 -11.38 17.67 -1.61
CA TYR A 26 -10.68 16.54 -2.20
C TYR A 26 -11.21 15.19 -1.70
N LYS A 27 -11.48 15.06 -0.39
CA LYS A 27 -12.07 13.84 0.18
C LYS A 27 -13.47 13.58 -0.38
N GLU A 28 -14.29 14.62 -0.50
CA GLU A 28 -15.62 14.53 -1.08
C GLU A 28 -15.54 14.11 -2.56
N ALA A 29 -14.68 14.75 -3.35
CA ALA A 29 -14.49 14.41 -4.76
C ALA A 29 -13.98 12.97 -4.97
N MET A 30 -13.13 12.46 -4.07
CA MET A 30 -12.57 11.12 -4.16
C MET A 30 -13.47 10.01 -3.61
N SER A 31 -14.49 10.35 -2.81
CA SER A 31 -15.38 9.36 -2.18
C SER A 31 -16.09 8.48 -3.20
N VAL A 32 -16.73 9.11 -4.21
CA VAL A 32 -17.51 8.40 -5.24
C VAL A 32 -16.65 7.44 -6.07
N PRO A 33 -15.49 7.84 -6.63
CA PRO A 33 -14.60 6.91 -7.33
C PRO A 33 -14.15 5.73 -6.46
N ILE A 34 -13.87 5.97 -5.17
CA ILE A 34 -13.44 4.91 -4.24
C ILE A 34 -14.57 3.91 -4.01
N GLU A 35 -15.80 4.38 -3.80
CA GLU A 35 -16.96 3.51 -3.61
C GLU A 35 -17.24 2.64 -4.83
N ILE A 36 -17.16 3.20 -6.04
CA ILE A 36 -17.32 2.46 -7.29
C ILE A 36 -16.26 1.34 -7.40
N LEU A 37 -15.00 1.63 -7.05
CA LEU A 37 -13.94 0.63 -7.05
C LEU A 37 -14.21 -0.46 -6.03
N LYS A 38 -14.59 -0.09 -4.80
CA LYS A 38 -14.92 -1.06 -3.74
C LYS A 38 -16.03 -2.01 -4.15
N GLU A 39 -17.11 -1.46 -4.72
CA GLU A 39 -18.24 -2.25 -5.21
C GLU A 39 -17.80 -3.20 -6.34
N ARG A 40 -16.95 -2.73 -7.25
CA ARG A 40 -16.46 -3.58 -8.35
C ARG A 40 -15.59 -4.73 -7.84
N PHE A 41 -14.72 -4.46 -6.87
CA PHE A 41 -13.84 -5.48 -6.28
C PHE A 41 -14.61 -6.47 -5.40
N SER A 42 -15.64 -6.04 -4.66
CA SER A 42 -16.42 -6.93 -3.79
C SER A 42 -17.22 -8.00 -4.56
N ARG A 43 -17.49 -7.75 -5.85
CA ARG A 43 -18.13 -8.71 -6.75
C ARG A 43 -17.16 -9.74 -7.32
N LEU A 44 -15.85 -9.56 -7.18
CA LEU A 44 -14.87 -10.51 -7.67
C LEU A 44 -14.86 -11.77 -6.80
N LYS A 45 -14.65 -12.90 -7.46
CA LYS A 45 -14.41 -14.19 -6.80
C LYS A 45 -13.06 -14.75 -7.22
N TRP A 46 -12.34 -15.29 -6.24
CA TRP A 46 -11.13 -16.04 -6.46
C TRP A 46 -11.36 -17.49 -6.02
N LYS A 47 -11.26 -18.43 -6.95
CA LYS A 47 -11.49 -19.87 -6.69
C LYS A 47 -12.83 -20.19 -5.99
N GLY A 48 -13.87 -19.42 -6.29
CA GLY A 48 -15.21 -19.60 -5.71
C GLY A 48 -15.47 -18.79 -4.44
N GLU A 49 -14.42 -18.24 -3.82
CA GLU A 49 -14.50 -17.39 -2.62
C GLU A 49 -14.60 -15.92 -3.01
N SER A 50 -15.32 -15.12 -2.21
CA SER A 50 -15.43 -13.68 -2.42
C SER A 50 -14.12 -12.98 -2.07
N VAL A 51 -13.70 -12.03 -2.90
CA VAL A 51 -12.56 -11.17 -2.57
C VAL A 51 -12.97 -10.19 -1.48
N VAL A 52 -12.20 -10.13 -0.39
CA VAL A 52 -12.41 -9.16 0.69
C VAL A 52 -11.82 -7.81 0.29
N VAL A 53 -12.62 -6.76 0.43
CA VAL A 53 -12.19 -5.38 0.16
C VAL A 53 -12.05 -4.66 1.49
N HIS A 54 -10.84 -4.15 1.77
CA HIS A 54 -10.53 -3.42 2.99
C HIS A 54 -10.53 -1.91 2.75
N ASP A 55 -10.78 -1.15 3.81
CA ASP A 55 -10.52 0.29 3.82
C ASP A 55 -9.02 0.58 3.72
N ALA A 56 -8.69 1.81 3.30
CA ALA A 56 -7.33 2.28 3.35
C ALA A 56 -6.82 2.25 4.80
N ALA A 57 -5.62 1.68 5.00
CA ALA A 57 -4.96 1.67 6.29
C ALA A 57 -4.77 3.11 6.81
N GLN A 58 -4.98 3.28 8.12
CA GLN A 58 -4.65 4.51 8.82
C GLN A 58 -3.13 4.59 9.03
N GLU A 59 -2.60 5.80 9.23
CA GLU A 59 -1.16 6.06 9.32
C GLU A 59 -0.49 5.30 10.48
N ASP A 60 -1.21 5.10 11.59
CA ASP A 60 -0.80 4.30 12.75
C ASP A 60 -0.80 2.79 12.45
N MET A 61 -1.83 2.29 11.76
CA MET A 61 -1.88 0.89 11.31
C MET A 61 -0.75 0.53 10.33
N MET A 62 -0.21 1.52 9.60
CA MET A 62 0.97 1.32 8.74
C MET A 62 2.25 1.06 9.55
N VAL A 63 2.33 1.58 10.78
CA VAL A 63 3.45 1.29 11.71
C VAL A 63 3.34 -0.14 12.25
N ASP A 64 2.13 -0.66 12.43
CA ASP A 64 1.94 -2.06 12.85
C ASP A 64 2.24 -3.04 11.71
N LEU A 65 1.85 -2.71 10.47
CA LEU A 65 2.23 -3.46 9.27
C LEU A 65 3.75 -3.60 9.11
N TYR A 66 4.50 -2.61 9.59
CA TYR A 66 5.95 -2.66 9.59
C TYR A 66 6.50 -3.77 10.50
N PHE A 67 5.90 -4.02 11.67
CA PHE A 67 6.27 -5.14 12.53
C PHE A 67 5.88 -6.50 11.93
N PHE A 68 4.82 -6.57 11.11
CA PHE A 68 4.49 -7.78 10.37
C PHE A 68 5.42 -8.05 9.18
N LEU A 69 6.13 -7.03 8.70
CA LEU A 69 7.13 -7.11 7.63
C LEU A 69 8.55 -7.27 8.20
N LEU A 70 8.73 -8.19 9.17
CA LEU A 70 10.02 -8.67 9.71
C LEU A 70 10.85 -9.43 8.65
N ILE A 71 11.01 -8.84 7.48
CA ILE A 71 11.87 -9.33 6.39
C ILE A 71 13.32 -8.93 6.66
N ASP A 72 13.52 -7.81 7.34
CA ASP A 72 14.82 -7.31 7.77
C ASP A 72 14.71 -6.60 9.12
N ASP A 73 15.36 -7.19 10.13
CA ASP A 73 15.45 -6.75 11.51
C ASP A 73 16.32 -5.50 11.70
N GLU A 74 17.13 -5.14 10.69
CA GLU A 74 17.98 -3.94 10.71
C GLU A 74 17.25 -2.69 10.19
N VAL A 75 16.13 -2.89 9.50
CA VAL A 75 15.26 -1.77 9.16
C VAL A 75 14.67 -1.25 10.47
N LYS A 76 14.45 0.06 10.55
CA LYS A 76 13.74 0.71 11.65
C LYS A 76 12.63 1.57 11.09
N PRO A 77 11.58 1.89 11.87
CA PRO A 77 10.46 2.73 11.40
C PRO A 77 10.93 4.08 10.81
N GLU A 78 12.01 4.64 11.34
CA GLU A 78 12.65 5.88 10.87
C GLU A 78 13.19 5.78 9.43
N HIS A 79 13.65 4.59 8.99
CA HIS A 79 14.11 4.34 7.62
C HIS A 79 12.95 4.27 6.60
N VAL A 80 11.73 3.97 7.05
CA VAL A 80 10.54 3.78 6.22
C VAL A 80 9.97 5.12 5.71
N SER A 81 10.23 6.21 6.44
CA SER A 81 9.83 7.57 6.05
C SER A 81 10.31 7.97 4.65
N ASN A 82 11.38 7.32 4.16
CA ASN A 82 11.87 7.47 2.80
C ASN A 82 12.18 6.09 2.18
N LEU A 83 11.12 5.31 1.90
CA LEU A 83 11.19 4.00 1.23
C LEU A 83 12.10 3.95 -0.01
N ARG A 84 12.32 5.08 -0.71
CA ARG A 84 13.21 5.16 -1.88
C ARG A 84 14.69 5.05 -1.53
N MET A 85 15.05 5.33 -0.28
CA MET A 85 16.41 5.24 0.25
C MET A 85 16.62 3.96 1.08
N LEU A 86 15.56 3.18 1.28
CA LEU A 86 15.66 1.89 1.95
C LEU A 86 16.45 0.94 1.04
N LYS A 87 17.72 0.72 1.38
CA LYS A 87 18.57 -0.29 0.76
C LYS A 87 18.68 -1.46 1.73
N SER A 88 18.07 -2.58 1.38
CA SER A 88 18.14 -3.80 2.17
C SER A 88 18.21 -4.98 1.22
N GLU A 89 19.33 -5.69 1.27
CA GLU A 89 19.53 -6.90 0.47
C GLU A 89 18.52 -8.01 0.87
N LYS A 90 18.13 -8.06 2.15
CA LYS A 90 17.11 -9.00 2.64
C LYS A 90 15.73 -8.70 2.04
N ILE A 91 15.34 -7.42 1.96
CA ILE A 91 14.08 -6.99 1.32
C ILE A 91 14.12 -7.25 -0.19
N ASP A 92 15.23 -6.94 -0.86
CA ASP A 92 15.38 -7.19 -2.30
C ASP A 92 15.30 -8.70 -2.61
N ALA A 93 15.97 -9.53 -1.80
CA ALA A 93 15.90 -10.99 -1.92
C ALA A 93 14.48 -11.52 -1.67
N PHE A 94 13.77 -10.97 -0.68
CA PHE A 94 12.38 -11.31 -0.43
C PHE A 94 11.49 -10.97 -1.62
N LEU A 95 11.58 -9.75 -2.15
CA LEU A 95 10.74 -9.31 -3.27
C LEU A 95 11.00 -10.14 -4.53
N ALA A 96 12.26 -10.50 -4.82
CA ALA A 96 12.60 -11.35 -5.95
C ALA A 96 11.97 -12.75 -5.85
N LYS A 97 11.92 -13.30 -4.63
CA LYS A 97 11.50 -14.68 -4.37
C LYS A 97 10.00 -14.82 -4.10
N HIS A 98 9.41 -13.86 -3.40
CA HIS A 98 8.04 -13.92 -2.86
C HIS A 98 7.10 -12.88 -3.46
N ALA A 99 7.57 -12.00 -4.34
CA ALA A 99 6.71 -11.04 -5.00
C ALA A 99 6.81 -11.10 -6.53
N GLN A 100 5.84 -10.49 -7.17
CA GLN A 100 5.82 -10.23 -8.59
C GLN A 100 5.31 -8.81 -8.84
N SER A 101 6.20 -7.97 -9.37
CA SER A 101 5.84 -6.62 -9.81
C SER A 101 5.06 -6.70 -11.13
N ARG A 102 3.95 -5.96 -11.20
CA ARG A 102 3.16 -5.71 -12.40
C ARG A 102 3.11 -4.21 -12.65
N HIS A 103 2.69 -3.84 -13.86
CA HIS A 103 2.68 -2.44 -14.27
C HIS A 103 1.89 -1.51 -13.32
N TYR A 104 0.83 -2.03 -12.67
CA TYR A 104 0.00 -1.27 -11.73
C TYR A 104 -0.30 -1.99 -10.41
N SER A 105 0.36 -3.11 -10.13
CA SER A 105 0.12 -3.88 -8.92
C SER A 105 1.35 -4.68 -8.49
N TYR A 106 1.35 -5.09 -7.23
CA TYR A 106 2.28 -6.08 -6.71
C TYR A 106 1.49 -7.29 -6.26
N GLN A 107 1.98 -8.48 -6.59
CA GLN A 107 1.38 -9.74 -6.18
C GLN A 107 2.37 -10.46 -5.27
N ILE A 108 1.91 -10.88 -4.08
CA ILE A 108 2.68 -11.77 -3.21
C ILE A 108 2.39 -13.20 -3.66
N LYS A 109 3.43 -14.00 -3.87
CA LYS A 109 3.35 -15.40 -4.31
C LYS A 109 4.03 -16.31 -3.29
N LYS A 110 3.49 -17.52 -3.11
CA LYS A 110 4.18 -18.58 -2.38
C LYS A 110 5.42 -19.00 -3.19
N CYS A 111 6.56 -19.16 -2.54
CA CYS A 111 7.73 -19.76 -3.16
C CYS A 111 7.58 -21.29 -3.22
N THR A 112 8.54 -21.96 -3.87
CA THR A 112 8.57 -23.42 -4.01
C THR A 112 9.30 -24.15 -2.86
N GLU A 113 9.76 -23.42 -1.85
CA GLU A 113 10.47 -24.02 -0.70
C GLU A 113 9.49 -24.56 0.33
N ALA A 114 9.75 -25.79 0.79
CA ALA A 114 8.89 -26.49 1.73
C ALA A 114 8.78 -25.77 3.09
N ASP A 115 9.88 -25.23 3.60
CA ASP A 115 9.98 -24.61 4.93
C ASP A 115 10.21 -23.10 4.86
N CYS A 116 9.46 -22.41 4.00
CA CYS A 116 9.58 -20.96 3.92
C CYS A 116 8.81 -20.26 5.06
N ALA A 117 9.56 -19.67 5.99
CA ALA A 117 9.03 -18.90 7.12
C ALA A 117 8.02 -17.81 6.74
N TYR A 118 8.12 -17.22 5.54
CA TYR A 118 7.19 -16.19 5.08
C TYR A 118 5.95 -16.75 4.37
N CYS A 119 6.07 -17.90 3.69
CA CYS A 119 4.96 -18.48 2.93
C CYS A 119 4.07 -19.41 3.78
N SER A 120 4.56 -19.83 4.95
CA SER A 120 3.84 -20.63 5.95
C SER A 120 2.90 -19.80 6.84
N ILE A 121 3.04 -18.46 6.86
CA ILE A 121 2.23 -17.57 7.72
C ILE A 121 0.83 -17.29 7.13
N CYS A 122 0.59 -17.60 5.85
CA CYS A 122 -0.74 -17.50 5.25
C CYS A 122 -1.53 -18.81 5.43
N ASN A 123 -2.03 -19.04 6.65
CA ASN A 123 -3.16 -19.94 6.95
C ASN A 123 -4.32 -19.11 7.49
#